data_AF-A0A2U2DHL8-F1
#
_entry.id   AF-A0A2U2DHL8-F1
#
_cell.length_a   1.000
_cell.length_b   1.000
_cell.length_c   1.000
_cell.angle_alpha   90.00
_cell.angle_beta   90.00
_cell.angle_gamma   90.00
#
_symmetry.space_group_name_H-M   'P 1'
#
loop_
_entity.id
_entity.type
_entity.pdbx_description
1 polymer ?
#
loop_
_entity_poly.entity_id
_entity_poly.type
_entity_poly.pdbx_seq_one_letter_code
_entity_poly.pdbx_strand_id
1 'polypeptide(L)'
;MPKSIPAIGEAMPTIDRRTLLQGLIVAAVTPAEAGAALHDPLLDVIQAYRAGLIEFDRLADNSPDDSRWKELGAATYEPWQAILDNWDQPARTREGAVEALRASLAAEDGVYGCKAAERMVRAALGYLENLPA
;
A
#
# COMPACT_ATOMS: atom_id res chain seq x y z
N MET A 1 3.52 66.55 33.03
CA MET A 1 4.70 67.07 32.32
C MET A 1 5.18 66.00 31.33
N PRO A 2 5.73 66.41 30.17
CA PRO A 2 5.68 65.68 28.90
C PRO A 2 6.80 64.62 28.81
N LYS A 3 6.89 63.68 27.85
CA LYS A 3 7.12 63.92 26.41
C LYS A 3 7.23 62.56 25.66
N SER A 4 6.68 62.52 24.45
CA SER A 4 7.12 61.69 23.30
C SER A 4 8.65 61.81 23.08
N ILE A 5 9.41 61.02 22.31
CA ILE A 5 9.30 60.59 20.90
C ILE A 5 10.38 59.48 20.62
N PRO A 6 10.68 58.97 19.38
CA PRO A 6 10.64 57.54 19.05
C PRO A 6 11.95 56.99 18.39
N ALA A 7 11.80 55.84 17.73
CA ALA A 7 12.50 55.35 16.53
C ALA A 7 14.03 55.10 16.61
N ILE A 8 14.36 53.82 16.80
CA ILE A 8 15.69 53.25 16.56
C ILE A 8 15.83 53.01 15.05
N GLY A 9 16.70 53.83 14.44
CA GLY A 9 17.21 53.62 13.09
C GLY A 9 18.18 52.45 13.03
N GLU A 10 18.19 51.84 11.85
CA GLU A 10 18.89 50.63 11.43
C GLU A 10 20.42 50.66 11.59
N ALA A 11 21.01 49.48 11.76
CA ALA A 11 22.07 49.00 10.86
C ALA A 11 22.29 47.49 11.09
N MET A 12 21.70 46.68 10.20
CA MET A 12 22.00 45.26 10.04
C MET A 12 23.36 45.09 9.36
N PRO A 13 24.27 44.23 9.85
CA PRO A 13 25.38 43.76 9.04
C PRO A 13 24.84 42.77 8.00
N THR A 14 24.63 43.24 6.76
CA THR A 14 24.34 42.37 5.62
C THR A 14 25.59 41.58 5.24
N ILE A 15 25.58 40.31 5.62
CA ILE A 15 26.60 39.30 5.31
C ILE A 15 26.75 39.16 3.79
N ASP A 16 28.00 39.22 3.32
CA ASP A 16 28.34 39.07 1.91
C ASP A 16 28.02 37.65 1.42
N ARG A 17 27.11 37.57 0.44
CA ARG A 17 26.66 36.35 -0.23
C ARG A 17 27.80 35.51 -0.85
N ARG A 18 28.99 36.09 -1.06
CA ARG A 18 30.15 35.38 -1.63
C ARG A 18 30.85 34.45 -0.64
N THR A 19 30.64 34.62 0.66
CA THR A 19 31.23 33.74 1.70
C THR A 19 30.40 32.47 1.93
N LEU A 20 29.17 32.40 1.41
CA LEU A 20 28.28 31.23 1.53
C LEU A 20 28.50 30.14 0.46
N LEU A 21 29.40 30.36 -0.51
CA LEU A 21 29.56 29.51 -1.70
C LEU A 21 30.80 28.60 -1.70
N GLN A 22 31.41 28.31 -0.55
CA GLN A 22 32.58 27.39 -0.45
C GLN A 22 32.33 26.15 0.43
N GLY A 23 31.14 25.56 0.34
CA GLY A 23 30.84 24.26 0.91
C GLY A 23 30.70 23.19 -0.17
N LEU A 24 31.79 22.78 -0.83
CA LEU A 24 31.77 21.65 -1.75
C LEU A 24 31.82 20.34 -0.94
N ILE A 25 30.66 19.85 -0.50
CA ILE A 25 30.53 18.47 -0.01
C ILE A 25 30.30 17.59 -1.24
N VAL A 26 31.35 16.91 -1.70
CA VAL A 26 31.18 15.76 -2.60
C VAL A 26 30.61 14.64 -1.73
N ALA A 27 29.29 14.60 -1.60
CA ALA A 27 28.62 13.37 -1.23
C ALA A 27 28.85 12.41 -2.40
N ALA A 28 29.59 11.33 -2.15
CA ALA A 28 29.56 10.19 -3.05
C ALA A 28 28.09 9.75 -3.13
N VAL A 29 27.42 10.07 -4.23
CA VAL A 29 26.20 9.37 -4.61
C VAL A 29 26.66 7.95 -4.91
N THR A 30 26.60 7.08 -3.90
CA THR A 30 26.37 5.68 -4.21
C THR A 30 25.11 5.69 -5.07
N PRO A 31 25.10 5.10 -6.28
CA PRO A 31 23.83 4.66 -6.80
C PRO A 31 23.34 3.67 -5.75
N ALA A 32 22.41 4.12 -4.91
CA ALA A 32 21.37 3.23 -4.51
C ALA A 32 20.71 2.82 -5.83
N GLU A 33 21.22 1.75 -6.45
CA GLU A 33 20.33 0.75 -7.00
C GLU A 33 19.53 0.19 -5.80
N ALA A 34 18.71 1.05 -5.20
CA ALA A 34 17.48 0.65 -4.61
C ALA A 34 16.75 0.06 -5.80
N GLY A 35 16.92 -1.24 -6.02
CA GLY A 35 15.96 -2.02 -6.77
C GLY A 35 14.63 -1.65 -6.16
N ALA A 36 13.88 -0.79 -6.85
CA ALA A 36 12.53 -0.44 -6.43
C ALA A 36 11.85 -1.79 -6.25
N ALA A 37 11.54 -2.15 -5.01
CA ALA A 37 10.92 -3.42 -4.70
C ALA A 37 9.75 -3.56 -5.67
N LEU A 38 9.82 -4.57 -6.52
CA LEU A 38 8.95 -4.66 -7.67
C LEU A 38 7.53 -4.74 -7.12
N HIS A 39 6.76 -3.68 -7.34
CA HIS A 39 5.46 -3.54 -6.70
C HIS A 39 4.47 -4.54 -7.29
N ASP A 40 3.73 -5.24 -6.44
CA ASP A 40 2.75 -6.25 -6.81
C ASP A 40 1.32 -5.80 -6.43
N PRO A 41 0.57 -5.22 -7.38
CA PRO A 41 -0.79 -4.78 -7.13
C PRO A 41 -1.74 -5.90 -6.66
N LEU A 42 -1.47 -7.16 -7.02
CA LEU A 42 -2.27 -8.28 -6.54
C LEU A 42 -2.05 -8.49 -5.03
N LEU A 43 -0.80 -8.43 -4.60
CA LEU A 43 -0.44 -8.62 -3.19
C LEU A 43 -1.13 -7.57 -2.31
N ASP A 44 -1.17 -6.32 -2.75
CA ASP A 44 -1.87 -5.24 -2.03
C ASP A 44 -3.36 -5.53 -1.85
N VAL A 45 -4.04 -6.00 -2.91
CA VAL A 45 -5.46 -6.33 -2.86
C VAL A 45 -5.71 -7.53 -1.95
N ILE A 46 -4.87 -8.56 -1.99
CA ILE A 46 -4.96 -9.72 -1.08
C ILE A 46 -4.82 -9.28 0.37
N GLN A 47 -3.87 -8.39 0.67
CA GLN A 47 -3.67 -7.86 2.01
C GLN A 47 -4.86 -7.02 2.47
N ALA A 48 -5.39 -6.16 1.61
CA ALA A 48 -6.56 -5.34 1.91
C ALA A 48 -7.82 -6.19 2.15
N TYR A 49 -8.03 -7.24 1.35
CA TYR A 49 -9.11 -8.20 1.53
C TYR A 49 -9.03 -8.90 2.89
N ARG A 50 -7.85 -9.42 3.27
CA ARG A 50 -7.64 -10.07 4.56
C ARG A 50 -7.81 -9.11 5.75
N ALA A 51 -7.31 -7.88 5.62
CA ALA A 51 -7.53 -6.85 6.63
C ALA A 51 -9.03 -6.51 6.77
N GLY A 52 -9.76 -6.48 5.66
CA GLY A 52 -11.22 -6.31 5.65
C GLY A 52 -11.94 -7.45 6.36
N LEU A 53 -11.55 -8.72 6.14
CA LEU A 53 -12.13 -9.86 6.84
C LEU A 53 -11.89 -9.78 8.36
N ILE A 54 -10.67 -9.44 8.79
CA ILE A 54 -10.35 -9.25 10.22
C ILE A 54 -11.20 -8.14 10.83
N GLU A 55 -11.39 -7.02 10.10
CA GLU A 55 -12.21 -5.92 10.59
C GLU A 55 -13.70 -6.27 10.62
N PHE A 56 -14.18 -7.05 9.64
CA PHE A 56 -15.53 -7.60 9.66
C PHE A 56 -15.75 -8.46 10.91
N ASP A 57 -14.89 -9.44 11.17
CA ASP A 57 -14.99 -10.33 12.33
C ASP A 57 -14.99 -9.52 13.64
N ARG A 58 -14.06 -8.56 13.75
CA ARG A 58 -13.97 -7.67 14.92
C ARG A 58 -15.26 -6.87 15.14
N LEU A 59 -15.90 -6.39 14.08
CA LEU A 59 -17.12 -5.59 14.17
C LEU A 59 -18.38 -6.46 14.35
N ALA A 60 -18.41 -7.64 13.76
CA ALA A 60 -19.50 -8.61 13.87
C ALA A 60 -19.62 -9.17 15.29
N ASP A 61 -18.49 -9.50 15.95
CA ASP A 61 -18.45 -9.94 17.36
C ASP A 61 -19.07 -8.91 18.33
N ASN A 62 -19.09 -7.63 17.94
CA ASN A 62 -19.63 -6.53 18.74
C ASN A 62 -21.08 -6.17 18.38
N SER A 63 -21.72 -6.89 17.44
CA SER A 63 -23.07 -6.58 16.94
C SER A 63 -23.90 -7.86 16.81
N PRO A 64 -24.81 -8.17 17.76
CA PRO A 64 -25.66 -9.38 17.72
C PRO A 64 -26.80 -9.31 16.68
N ASP A 65 -26.75 -8.33 15.77
CA ASP A 65 -27.79 -8.07 14.78
C ASP A 65 -27.29 -8.43 13.37
N ASP A 66 -27.69 -9.62 12.93
CA ASP A 66 -27.40 -10.17 11.60
C ASP A 66 -27.90 -9.27 10.46
N SER A 67 -28.88 -8.39 10.72
CA SER A 67 -29.39 -7.46 9.70
C SER A 67 -28.34 -6.45 9.23
N ARG A 68 -27.29 -6.22 10.02
CA ARG A 68 -26.20 -5.29 9.70
C ARG A 68 -25.00 -5.94 9.01
N TRP A 69 -24.95 -7.28 8.92
CA TRP A 69 -23.81 -7.98 8.35
C TRP A 69 -23.57 -7.62 6.89
N LYS A 70 -24.64 -7.37 6.12
CA LYS A 70 -24.53 -6.93 4.73
C LYS A 70 -23.86 -5.56 4.60
N GLU A 71 -24.27 -4.59 5.42
CA GLU A 71 -23.66 -3.25 5.41
C GLU A 71 -22.20 -3.31 5.89
N LEU A 72 -21.93 -4.19 6.85
CA LEU A 72 -20.59 -4.39 7.38
C LEU A 72 -19.66 -5.03 6.34
N GLY A 73 -20.11 -6.03 5.60
CA GLY A 73 -19.36 -6.64 4.49
C GLY A 73 -19.03 -5.60 3.42
N ALA A 74 -20.04 -4.83 2.99
CA ALA A 74 -19.88 -3.75 2.01
C ALA A 74 -18.86 -2.68 2.45
N ALA A 75 -18.74 -2.42 3.75
CA ALA A 75 -17.80 -1.45 4.30
C ALA A 75 -16.39 -1.99 4.56
N THR A 76 -16.19 -3.30 4.53
CA THR A 76 -14.93 -3.94 4.99
C THR A 76 -14.24 -4.73 3.88
N TYR A 77 -14.73 -5.93 3.55
CA TYR A 77 -14.03 -6.87 2.66
C TYR A 77 -14.61 -6.95 1.25
N GLU A 78 -15.91 -6.70 1.06
CA GLU A 78 -16.59 -6.89 -0.24
C GLU A 78 -15.96 -6.07 -1.39
N PRO A 79 -15.50 -4.83 -1.21
CA PRO A 79 -14.86 -4.08 -2.29
C PRO A 79 -13.59 -4.77 -2.82
N TRP A 80 -12.78 -5.32 -1.92
CA TRP A 80 -11.55 -6.03 -2.28
C TRP A 80 -11.86 -7.40 -2.88
N GLN A 81 -12.87 -8.09 -2.34
CA GLN A 81 -13.35 -9.33 -2.93
C GLN A 81 -13.82 -9.13 -4.37
N ALA A 82 -14.55 -8.05 -4.65
CA ALA A 82 -15.01 -7.73 -6.01
C ALA A 82 -13.84 -7.51 -6.98
N ILE A 83 -12.72 -6.94 -6.50
CA ILE A 83 -11.50 -6.81 -7.30
C ILE A 83 -10.88 -8.19 -7.56
N LEU A 84 -10.75 -9.04 -6.53
CA LEU A 84 -10.22 -10.40 -6.66
C LEU A 84 -11.08 -11.28 -7.58
N ASP A 85 -12.40 -11.15 -7.51
CA ASP A 85 -13.38 -11.83 -8.36
C ASP A 85 -13.31 -11.42 -9.84
N ASN A 86 -12.65 -10.29 -10.14
CA ASN A 86 -12.47 -9.79 -11.50
C ASN A 86 -11.00 -9.70 -11.91
N TRP A 87 -10.07 -10.18 -11.08
CA TRP A 87 -8.65 -10.13 -11.35
C TRP A 87 -8.26 -10.95 -12.58
N ASP A 88 -7.47 -10.38 -13.48
CA ASP A 88 -7.07 -11.00 -14.76
C ASP A 88 -5.58 -10.88 -15.10
N GLN A 89 -4.78 -10.29 -14.22
CA GLN A 89 -3.34 -10.09 -14.42
C GLN A 89 -2.50 -11.13 -13.68
N PRO A 90 -1.29 -11.47 -14.17
CA PRO A 90 -0.35 -12.29 -13.41
C PRO A 90 0.10 -11.56 -12.12
N ALA A 91 0.52 -12.34 -11.11
CA ALA A 91 1.31 -11.78 -10.01
C ALA A 91 2.64 -11.26 -10.56
N ARG A 92 3.15 -10.17 -9.98
CA ARG A 92 4.40 -9.53 -10.45
C ARG A 92 5.62 -9.99 -9.67
N THR A 93 5.40 -10.58 -8.51
CA THR A 93 6.45 -11.02 -7.59
C THR A 93 6.22 -12.45 -7.14
N ARG A 94 7.29 -13.08 -6.66
CA ARG A 94 7.22 -14.39 -6.01
C ARG A 94 6.30 -14.36 -4.80
N GLU A 95 6.35 -13.29 -4.01
CA GLU A 95 5.53 -13.11 -2.83
C GLU A 95 4.05 -13.02 -3.19
N GLY A 96 3.68 -12.16 -4.15
CA GLY A 96 2.30 -12.07 -4.65
C GLY A 96 1.79 -13.40 -5.22
N ALA A 97 2.62 -14.14 -5.94
CA ALA A 97 2.25 -15.47 -6.45
C ALA A 97 1.99 -16.48 -5.31
N VAL A 98 2.84 -16.50 -4.28
CA VAL A 98 2.65 -17.38 -3.11
C VAL A 98 1.41 -16.98 -2.32
N GLU A 99 1.18 -15.68 -2.11
CA GLU A 99 0.01 -15.21 -1.38
C GLU A 99 -1.30 -15.44 -2.14
N ALA A 100 -1.28 -15.37 -3.47
CA ALA A 100 -2.40 -15.78 -4.30
C ALA A 100 -2.73 -17.26 -4.10
N LEU A 101 -1.73 -18.15 -4.12
CA LEU A 101 -1.95 -19.58 -3.83
C LEU A 101 -2.48 -19.83 -2.42
N ARG A 102 -2.00 -19.08 -1.42
CA ARG A 102 -2.53 -19.17 -0.05
C ARG A 102 -3.99 -18.71 0.01
N ALA A 103 -4.33 -17.63 -0.68
CA ALA A 103 -5.70 -17.13 -0.77
C ALA A 103 -6.64 -18.14 -1.43
N SER A 104 -6.21 -18.84 -2.49
CA SER A 104 -7.03 -19.87 -3.14
C SER A 104 -7.26 -21.10 -2.27
N LEU A 105 -6.28 -21.48 -1.46
CA LEU A 105 -6.39 -22.60 -0.51
C LEU A 105 -7.29 -22.28 0.69
N ALA A 106 -7.45 -20.99 1.04
CA ALA A 106 -8.26 -20.55 2.16
C ALA A 106 -9.75 -20.35 1.82
N ALA A 107 -10.13 -20.44 0.54
CA ALA A 107 -11.53 -20.31 0.14
C ALA A 107 -12.37 -21.51 0.66
N GLU A 108 -13.53 -21.24 1.26
CA GLU A 108 -14.38 -22.28 1.89
C GLU A 108 -14.78 -23.40 0.93
N ASP A 109 -15.08 -23.07 -0.33
CA ASP A 109 -15.43 -24.05 -1.38
C ASP A 109 -14.21 -24.59 -2.15
N GLY A 110 -12.99 -24.24 -1.71
CA GLY A 110 -11.77 -24.45 -2.47
C GLY A 110 -11.78 -23.69 -3.80
N VAL A 111 -11.11 -24.24 -4.82
CA VAL A 111 -10.94 -23.56 -6.12
C VAL A 111 -12.16 -23.73 -7.04
N TYR A 112 -12.80 -24.90 -7.01
CA TYR A 112 -13.86 -25.23 -7.97
C TYR A 112 -15.16 -24.48 -7.64
N GLY A 113 -15.64 -23.67 -8.58
CA GLY A 113 -16.84 -22.85 -8.39
C GLY A 113 -16.58 -21.49 -7.71
N CYS A 114 -15.39 -21.27 -7.15
CA CYS A 114 -14.97 -20.00 -6.57
C CYS A 114 -14.15 -19.17 -7.56
N LYS A 115 -14.78 -18.13 -8.12
CA LYS A 115 -14.19 -17.23 -9.13
C LYS A 115 -12.88 -16.57 -8.67
N ALA A 116 -12.84 -16.07 -7.44
CA ALA A 116 -11.63 -15.50 -6.86
C ALA A 116 -10.51 -16.54 -6.74
N ALA A 117 -10.81 -17.73 -6.20
CA ALA A 117 -9.79 -18.77 -6.02
C ALA A 117 -9.20 -19.26 -7.35
N GLU A 118 -10.02 -19.44 -8.40
CA GLU A 118 -9.55 -19.75 -9.76
C GLU A 118 -8.59 -18.65 -10.27
N ARG A 119 -8.96 -17.38 -10.11
CA ARG A 119 -8.15 -16.24 -10.55
C ARG A 119 -6.82 -16.14 -9.82
N MET A 120 -6.81 -16.42 -8.53
CA MET A 120 -5.57 -16.45 -7.74
C MET A 120 -4.61 -17.53 -8.24
N VAL A 121 -5.12 -18.72 -8.57
CA VAL A 121 -4.31 -19.78 -9.18
C VAL A 121 -3.75 -19.32 -10.53
N ARG A 122 -4.58 -18.70 -11.39
CA ARG A 122 -4.14 -18.18 -12.69
C ARG A 122 -3.10 -17.07 -12.56
N ALA A 123 -3.24 -16.18 -11.57
CA ALA A 123 -2.28 -15.11 -11.34
C ALA A 123 -0.91 -15.67 -10.92
N ALA A 124 -0.91 -16.68 -10.04
CA ALA A 124 0.32 -17.36 -9.63
C ALA A 124 0.96 -18.15 -10.78
N LEU A 125 0.17 -18.86 -11.59
CA LEU A 125 0.67 -19.54 -12.79
C LEU A 125 1.31 -18.56 -13.77
N GLY A 126 0.64 -17.42 -14.04
CA GLY A 126 1.20 -16.40 -14.93
C GLY A 126 2.50 -15.78 -14.43
N TYR A 127 2.76 -15.74 -13.12
CA TYR A 127 4.08 -15.39 -12.59
C TYR A 127 5.12 -16.47 -12.92
N LEU A 128 4.80 -17.75 -12.64
CA LEU A 128 5.71 -18.87 -12.84
C LEU A 128 6.07 -19.10 -14.30
N GLU A 129 5.11 -18.94 -15.21
CA GLU A 129 5.31 -19.09 -16.67
C GLU A 129 6.21 -17.99 -17.26
N ASN A 130 6.34 -16.85 -16.58
CA ASN A 130 7.19 -15.73 -17.00
C ASN A 130 8.59 -15.75 -16.37
N LEU A 131 8.92 -16.77 -15.57
CA LEU A 131 10.28 -16.93 -15.03
C LEU A 131 11.26 -17.33 -16.14
N PRO A 132 12.51 -16.83 -16.11
CA PRO A 132 13.55 -17.30 -17.01
C PRO A 132 13.82 -18.80 -16.75
N ALA A 133 14.05 -19.54 -17.83
CA ALA A 133 14.36 -20.97 -17.82
C ALA A 133 15.75 -21.28 -17.23
#